data_AF-A0AAN8UPD7-F1
#
_entry.id   AF-A0AAN8UPD7-F1
#
_cell.length_a   1.000
_cell.length_b   1.000
_cell.length_c   1.000
_cell.angle_alpha   90.00
_cell.angle_beta   90.00
_cell.angle_gamma   90.00
#
_symmetry.space_group_name_H-M   'P 1'
#
loop_
_entity.id
_entity.type
_entity.pdbx_description
1 polymer ?
#
loop_
_entity_poly.entity_id
_entity_poly.type
_entity_poly.pdbx_seq_one_letter_code
_entity_poly.pdbx_strand_id
1 'polypeptide(L)'
;MIRSAFVELYRGLGLLRTYSSLNMVAFTKILKKFAKVSNQQASATYLSTVKRSYFVTSDKVIRLMDEVESIFTKHFTNNDRKRAMKFLRPRQNKDSHRVTFFVDYSQAVL
;
A
#
# COMPACT_ATOMS: atom_id res chain seq x y z
N MET A 1 -14.28 12.20 18.11
CA MET A 1 -14.40 10.73 18.22
C MET A 1 -14.80 10.07 16.90
N ILE A 2 -16.02 10.27 16.37
CA ILE A 2 -16.49 9.48 15.21
C ILE A 2 -15.75 9.76 13.90
N ARG A 3 -15.48 11.04 13.59
CA ARG A 3 -14.71 11.41 12.39
C ARG A 3 -13.32 10.76 12.35
N SER A 4 -12.60 10.80 13.47
CA SER A 4 -11.28 10.17 13.60
C SER A 4 -11.36 8.66 13.43
N ALA A 5 -12.41 8.02 13.95
CA ALA A 5 -12.63 6.59 13.75
C ALA A 5 -12.81 6.22 12.27
N PHE A 6 -13.52 7.04 11.48
CA PHE A 6 -13.62 6.84 10.03
C PHE A 6 -12.27 7.00 9.32
N VAL A 7 -11.47 7.99 9.73
CA VAL A 7 -10.11 8.18 9.17
C VAL A 7 -9.21 6.97 9.47
N GLU A 8 -9.24 6.47 10.71
CA GLU A 8 -8.48 5.29 11.10
C GLU A 8 -8.96 4.00 10.41
N LEU A 9 -10.28 3.82 10.28
CA LEU A 9 -10.86 2.72 9.52
C LEU A 9 -10.40 2.75 8.07
N TYR A 10 -10.45 3.92 7.43
CA TYR A 10 -10.00 4.10 6.05
C TYR A 10 -8.51 3.80 5.88
N ARG A 11 -7.68 4.24 6.84
CA ARG A 11 -6.25 3.89 6.90
C ARG A 11 -6.03 2.38 7.01
N GLY A 12 -6.75 1.71 7.91
CA GLY A 12 -6.68 0.26 8.10
C GLY A 12 -7.07 -0.52 6.84
N LEU A 13 -8.13 -0.11 6.15
CA LEU A 13 -8.52 -0.67 4.86
C LEU A 13 -7.43 -0.47 3.79
N GLY A 14 -6.79 0.70 3.77
CA GLY A 14 -5.63 0.96 2.91
C GLY A 14 -4.44 0.04 3.18
N LEU A 15 -4.18 -0.29 4.45
CA LEU A 15 -3.16 -1.26 4.85
C LEU A 15 -3.51 -2.67 4.36
N LEU A 16 -4.77 -3.10 4.50
CA LEU A 16 -5.22 -4.41 4.01
C LEU A 16 -5.09 -4.53 2.48
N ARG A 17 -5.42 -3.45 1.75
CA ARG A 17 -5.22 -3.40 0.29
C ARG A 17 -3.75 -3.53 -0.07
N THR A 18 -2.88 -2.83 0.66
CA THR A 18 -1.42 -2.87 0.45
C THR A 18 -0.84 -4.24 0.82
N TYR A 19 -1.33 -4.85 1.89
CA TYR A 19 -0.98 -6.22 2.28
C TYR A 19 -1.25 -7.20 1.14
N SER A 20 -2.44 -7.14 0.53
CA SER A 20 -2.80 -8.03 -0.57
C SER A 20 -1.86 -7.89 -1.77
N SER A 21 -1.62 -6.64 -2.21
CA SER A 21 -0.75 -6.39 -3.37
C SER A 21 0.71 -6.77 -3.12
N LEU A 22 1.25 -6.43 -1.95
CA LEU A 22 2.62 -6.78 -1.57
C LEU A 22 2.81 -8.30 -1.48
N ASN A 23 1.86 -9.01 -0.87
CA ASN A 23 1.96 -10.47 -0.74
C ASN A 23 1.86 -11.15 -2.11
N MET A 24 1.02 -10.68 -3.02
CA MET A 24 0.99 -11.23 -4.39
C MET A 24 2.34 -11.09 -5.11
N VAL A 25 3.00 -9.95 -4.96
CA VAL A 25 4.35 -9.72 -5.50
C VAL A 25 5.36 -10.65 -4.81
N ALA A 26 5.29 -10.78 -3.49
CA ALA A 26 6.18 -11.65 -2.71
C ALA A 26 6.06 -13.12 -3.13
N PHE A 27 4.83 -13.65 -3.24
CA PHE A 27 4.57 -15.00 -3.74
C PHE A 27 5.10 -15.20 -5.16
N THR A 28 4.88 -14.23 -6.05
CA THR A 28 5.44 -14.29 -7.41
C THR A 28 6.97 -14.36 -7.40
N LYS A 29 7.63 -13.56 -6.55
CA LYS A 29 9.10 -13.53 -6.44
C LYS A 29 9.65 -14.83 -5.87
N ILE A 30 9.10 -15.33 -4.76
CA ILE A 30 9.61 -16.54 -4.11
C ILE A 30 9.39 -17.78 -4.98
N LEU A 31 8.25 -17.87 -5.69
CA LEU A 31 7.98 -18.98 -6.60
C LEU A 31 8.88 -18.94 -7.84
N LYS A 32 9.24 -17.76 -8.34
CA LYS A 32 10.28 -17.64 -9.39
C LYS A 32 11.65 -18.11 -8.88
N LYS A 33 12.02 -17.74 -7.66
CA LYS A 33 13.27 -18.20 -7.04
C LYS A 33 13.27 -19.72 -6.82
N PHE A 34 12.14 -20.27 -6.37
CA PHE A 34 11.96 -21.71 -6.20
C PHE A 34 12.22 -22.46 -7.51
N ALA A 35 11.51 -22.11 -8.60
CA ALA A 35 11.71 -22.75 -9.90
C ALA A 35 13.18 -22.70 -10.36
N LYS A 36 13.85 -21.56 -10.15
CA LYS A 36 15.25 -21.37 -10.54
C LYS A 36 16.21 -22.26 -9.75
N VAL A 37 15.97 -22.47 -8.46
CA VAL A 37 16.90 -23.20 -7.57
C VAL A 37 16.61 -24.69 -7.53
N SER A 38 15.35 -25.10 -7.54
CA SER A 38 14.95 -26.51 -7.43
C SER A 38 14.90 -27.23 -8.78
N ASN A 39 14.96 -26.50 -9.90
CA ASN A 39 14.72 -27.02 -11.25
C ASN A 39 13.37 -27.76 -11.39
N GLN A 40 12.39 -27.41 -10.54
CA GLN A 40 11.04 -27.96 -10.57
C GLN A 40 10.05 -26.97 -11.20
N GLN A 41 9.22 -27.47 -12.12
CA GLN A 41 8.22 -26.65 -12.82
C GLN A 41 6.86 -26.58 -12.07
N ALA A 42 6.86 -26.60 -10.73
CA ALA A 42 5.63 -26.55 -9.91
C ALA A 42 5.14 -25.12 -9.59
N SER A 43 5.96 -24.09 -9.85
CA SER A 43 5.65 -22.69 -9.49
C SER A 43 4.35 -22.16 -10.07
N ALA A 44 3.96 -22.60 -11.27
CA ALA A 44 2.71 -22.21 -11.90
C ALA A 44 1.50 -22.71 -11.11
N THR A 45 1.53 -23.98 -10.66
CA THR A 45 0.49 -24.60 -9.84
C THR A 45 0.34 -23.87 -8.50
N TYR A 46 1.45 -23.61 -7.81
CA TYR A 46 1.42 -22.87 -6.55
C TYR A 46 0.90 -21.45 -6.73
N LEU A 47 1.30 -20.75 -7.79
CA LEU A 47 0.81 -19.39 -8.06
C LEU A 47 -0.69 -19.39 -8.37
N SER A 48 -1.21 -20.42 -9.05
CA SER A 48 -2.65 -20.60 -9.27
C SER A 48 -3.42 -20.72 -7.95
N THR A 49 -2.91 -21.53 -7.02
CA THR A 49 -3.48 -21.66 -5.68
C THR A 49 -3.50 -20.32 -4.93
N VAL A 50 -2.40 -19.58 -4.96
CA VAL A 50 -2.32 -18.24 -4.34
C VAL A 50 -3.34 -17.29 -4.97
N LYS A 51 -3.44 -17.24 -6.31
CA LYS A 51 -4.39 -16.38 -7.01
C LYS A 51 -5.86 -16.66 -6.69
N ARG A 52 -6.20 -17.90 -6.30
CA ARG A 52 -7.56 -18.31 -5.90
C ARG A 52 -7.85 -18.04 -4.43
N SER A 53 -6.84 -17.69 -3.63
CA SER A 53 -7.02 -17.43 -2.21
C SER A 53 -7.77 -16.12 -1.96
N TYR A 54 -8.46 -16.06 -0.82
CA TYR A 54 -9.40 -14.99 -0.51
C TYR A 54 -8.76 -13.59 -0.42
N PHE A 55 -7.51 -13.48 0.05
CA PHE A 55 -6.84 -12.18 0.13
C PHE A 55 -6.58 -11.55 -1.25
N VAL A 56 -6.64 -12.34 -2.32
CA VAL A 56 -6.45 -11.92 -3.71
C VAL A 56 -7.79 -11.70 -4.41
N THR A 57 -8.73 -12.64 -4.22
CA THR A 57 -10.01 -12.63 -4.94
C THR A 57 -11.06 -11.72 -4.32
N SER A 58 -10.95 -11.42 -3.02
CA SER A 58 -11.93 -10.59 -2.32
C SER A 58 -11.77 -9.10 -2.65
N ASP A 59 -12.84 -8.52 -3.15
CA ASP A 59 -12.99 -7.08 -3.39
C ASP A 59 -13.66 -6.35 -2.21
N LYS A 60 -13.94 -7.06 -1.08
CA LYS A 60 -14.61 -6.47 0.10
C LYS A 60 -13.89 -5.24 0.63
N VAL A 61 -12.56 -5.26 0.67
CA VAL A 61 -11.78 -4.10 1.14
C VAL A 61 -12.04 -2.87 0.27
N ILE A 62 -12.09 -3.05 -1.05
CA ILE A 62 -12.34 -1.96 -1.99
C ILE A 62 -13.75 -1.40 -1.78
N ARG A 63 -14.76 -2.26 -1.72
CA ARG A 63 -16.15 -1.84 -1.48
C ARG A 63 -16.32 -1.10 -0.15
N LEU A 64 -15.70 -1.59 0.92
CA LEU A 64 -15.75 -0.94 2.23
C LEU A 64 -15.05 0.43 2.20
N MET A 65 -13.95 0.57 1.45
CA MET A 65 -13.31 1.88 1.27
C MET A 65 -14.24 2.87 0.56
N ASP A 66 -14.92 2.44 -0.51
CA ASP A 66 -15.86 3.29 -1.25
C ASP A 66 -17.06 3.70 -0.37
N GLU A 67 -17.57 2.78 0.45
CA GLU A 67 -18.64 3.06 1.41
C GLU A 67 -18.20 4.08 2.48
N VAL A 68 -17.00 3.91 3.05
CA VAL A 68 -16.41 4.87 3.99
C VAL A 68 -16.23 6.23 3.33
N GLU A 69 -15.75 6.32 2.08
CA GLU A 69 -15.64 7.57 1.33
C GLU A 69 -17.01 8.25 1.16
N SER A 70 -18.03 7.48 0.77
CA SER A 70 -19.39 7.95 0.54
C SER A 70 -20.02 8.52 1.81
N ILE A 71 -20.01 7.73 2.89
CA ILE A 71 -20.56 8.14 4.19
C ILE A 71 -19.80 9.36 4.72
N PHE A 72 -18.46 9.36 4.61
CA PHE A 72 -17.67 10.48 5.11
C PHE A 72 -17.94 11.77 4.34
N THR A 73 -18.07 11.67 3.02
CA THR A 73 -18.36 12.81 2.14
C THR A 73 -19.73 13.41 2.46
N LYS A 74 -20.74 12.56 2.65
CA LYS A 74 -22.11 12.98 2.97
C LYS A 74 -22.20 13.65 4.35
N HIS A 75 -21.61 13.03 5.38
CA HIS A 75 -21.86 13.41 6.77
C HIS A 75 -20.82 14.36 7.38
N PHE A 76 -19.60 14.44 6.84
CA PHE A 76 -18.53 15.26 7.42
C PHE A 76 -18.00 16.37 6.50
N THR A 77 -18.38 16.39 5.22
CA THR A 77 -17.89 17.40 4.27
C THR A 77 -18.96 18.00 3.35
N ASN A 78 -20.25 17.89 3.69
CA ASN A 78 -21.36 18.50 2.94
C ASN A 78 -21.32 18.14 1.45
N ASN A 79 -21.07 16.87 1.13
CA ASN A 79 -20.91 16.34 -0.23
C ASN A 79 -19.67 16.84 -1.00
N ASP A 80 -18.73 17.55 -0.36
CA ASP A 80 -17.45 17.90 -0.97
C ASP A 80 -16.47 16.72 -0.87
N ARG A 81 -16.36 15.96 -1.98
CA ARG A 81 -15.43 14.84 -2.12
C ARG A 81 -13.97 15.26 -2.01
N LYS A 82 -13.58 16.41 -2.57
CA LYS A 82 -12.17 16.88 -2.52
C LYS A 82 -11.76 17.13 -1.07
N ARG A 83 -12.64 17.76 -0.30
CA ARG A 83 -12.43 17.98 1.13
C ARG A 83 -12.39 16.66 1.89
N ALA A 84 -13.29 15.70 1.62
CA ALA A 84 -13.30 14.39 2.26
C ALA A 84 -11.96 13.66 2.08
N MET A 85 -11.46 13.61 0.84
CA MET A 85 -10.22 12.91 0.53
C MET A 85 -8.98 13.53 1.20
N LYS A 86 -8.97 14.85 1.46
CA LYS A 86 -7.89 15.47 2.24
C LYS A 86 -7.83 14.95 3.68
N PHE A 87 -8.97 14.59 4.27
CA PHE A 87 -9.02 14.00 5.62
C PHE A 87 -8.72 12.51 5.62
N LEU A 88 -9.28 11.76 4.66
CA LEU A 88 -9.12 10.30 4.59
C LEU A 88 -7.73 9.89 4.10
N ARG A 89 -7.08 10.71 3.26
CA ARG A 89 -5.73 10.50 2.74
C ARG A 89 -4.86 11.72 3.05
N PRO A 90 -4.48 11.94 4.34
CA PRO A 90 -3.54 12.98 4.66
C PRO A 90 -2.25 12.68 3.91
N ARG A 91 -1.79 13.63 3.09
CA ARG A 91 -0.46 13.53 2.48
C ARG A 91 0.54 13.43 3.63
N GLN A 92 1.28 12.33 3.70
CA GLN A 92 2.49 12.32 4.49
C GLN A 92 3.43 13.36 3.89
N ASN A 93 3.98 14.23 4.72
CA ASN A 93 5.02 15.13 4.28
C ASN A 93 6.13 14.26 3.68
N LYS A 94 6.52 14.57 2.45
CA LYS A 94 7.70 13.94 1.87
C LYS A 94 8.87 14.43 2.70
N ASP A 95 9.43 13.57 3.55
CA ASP A 95 10.75 13.84 4.10
C ASP A 95 11.68 14.05 2.90
N SER A 96 12.31 15.22 2.87
CA SER A 96 13.21 15.60 1.78
C SER A 96 14.32 14.55 1.74
N HIS A 97 14.44 13.82 0.63
CA HIS A 97 15.48 12.79 0.42
C HIS A 97 16.88 13.42 0.22
N ARG A 98 17.05 14.70 0.55
CA ARG A 98 18.28 15.45 0.28
C ARG A 98 19.24 15.33 1.45
N VAL A 99 20.01 14.25 1.47
CA VAL A 99 21.20 14.17 2.31
C VAL A 99 22.30 14.96 1.59
N THR A 100 22.67 16.12 2.15
CA THR A 100 23.77 16.93 1.61
C THR A 100 25.03 16.56 2.39
N PHE A 101 26.07 16.07 1.72
CA PHE A 101 27.38 15.84 2.32
C PHE A 101 28.33 16.92 1.83
N PHE A 102 28.98 17.62 2.77
CA PHE A 102 30.10 18.51 2.46
C PHE A 102 31.38 17.67 2.48
N VAL A 103 32.09 17.62 1.36
CA VAL A 103 33.45 17.08 1.31
C VAL A 103 34.38 18.28 1.26
N ASP A 104 35.11 18.50 2.35
CA ASP A 104 36.17 19.50 2.41
C ASP A 104 37.43 18.91 1.76
N TYR A 105 37.91 19.54 0.69
CA TYR A 105 39.20 19.23 0.08
C TYR A 105 40.18 20.33 0.48
N SER A 106 40.63 20.29 1.73
CA SER A 106 41.80 21.05 2.15
C SER A 106 43.03 20.46 1.46
N GLN A 107 43.63 21.27 0.61
CA GLN A 107 44.76 20.96 -0.26
C GLN A 107 45.98 20.45 0.52
N ALA A 108 46.56 19.33 0.08
CA ALA A 108 47.99 19.10 0.27
C ALA A 108 48.72 19.90 -0.81
N VAL A 109 49.29 21.03 -0.39
CA VAL A 109 50.24 21.82 -1.20
C VAL A 109 51.54 21.02 -1.35
N LEU A 110 52.09 21.13 -2.56
CA LEU A 110 53.32 20.55 -3.13
C LEU A 110 54.50 20.40 -2.16
#